data_AF-W1XGB9-F1
#
_entry.id   AF-W1XGB9-F1
#
_cell.length_a   1.000
_cell.length_b   1.000
_cell.length_c   1.000
_cell.angle_alpha   90.00
_cell.angle_beta   90.00
_cell.angle_gamma   90.00
#
_symmetry.space_group_name_H-M   'P 1'
#
loop_
_entity.id
_entity.type
_entity.pdbx_description
1 polymer ?
#
loop_
_entity_poly.entity_id
_entity_poly.type
_entity_poly.pdbx_seq_one_letter_code
_entity_poly.pdbx_strand_id
1 'polypeptide(L)'
;VGTISSFLIYSAQFAKPFNEISGITAQIQIAFASLTRIFNIIDETGECPDKENAIELENCKGNIKITNMYFSYDKSIPLIEDFSF
;
A
#
# COMPACT_ATOMS: atom_id res chain seq x y z
N VAL A 1 44.53 37.20 -15.93
CA VAL A 1 43.25 37.41 -15.21
C VAL A 1 42.15 36.45 -15.69
N GLY A 2 41.96 36.24 -17.00
CA GLY A 2 40.90 35.35 -17.53
C GLY A 2 40.98 33.87 -17.11
N THR A 3 42.17 33.27 -17.04
CA THR A 3 42.32 31.83 -16.75
C THR A 3 41.86 31.44 -15.34
N ILE A 4 42.18 32.25 -14.33
CA ILE A 4 41.73 32.02 -12.94
C ILE A 4 40.21 32.20 -12.85
N SER A 5 39.65 33.20 -13.53
CA SER A 5 38.20 33.40 -13.61
C SER A 5 37.49 32.23 -14.28
N SER A 6 38.00 31.73 -15.40
CA SER A 6 37.44 30.55 -16.08
C SER A 6 37.51 29.29 -15.21
N PHE A 7 38.62 29.07 -14.50
CA PHE A 7 38.77 27.94 -13.58
C PHE A 7 37.74 27.97 -12.44
N LEU A 8 37.52 29.15 -11.84
CA LEU A 8 36.51 29.33 -10.79
C LEU A 8 35.09 29.06 -11.29
N ILE A 9 34.76 29.55 -12.51
CA ILE A 9 33.45 29.32 -13.14
C ILE A 9 33.22 27.82 -13.37
N TYR A 10 34.18 27.10 -13.94
CA TYR A 10 34.04 25.67 -14.19
C TYR A 10 33.96 24.85 -12.89
N SER A 11 34.72 25.24 -11.86
CA SER A 11 34.66 24.59 -10.54
C SER A 11 33.27 24.71 -9.92
N ALA A 12 32.64 25.89 -10.02
CA ALA A 12 31.28 26.09 -9.53
C ALA A 12 30.23 25.32 -10.36
N GLN A 13 30.39 25.28 -11.70
CA GLN A 13 29.50 24.51 -12.57
C GLN A 13 29.58 23.01 -12.30
N PHE A 14 30.75 22.49 -11.94
CA PHE A 14 30.93 21.10 -11.58
C PHE A 14 30.16 20.71 -10.32
N ALA A 15 30.11 21.58 -9.31
CA ALA A 15 29.39 21.32 -8.06
C ALA A 15 27.86 21.47 -8.19
N LYS A 16 27.38 22.27 -9.14
CA LYS A 16 25.96 22.57 -9.35
C LYS A 16 25.05 21.33 -9.46
N PRO A 17 25.32 20.34 -10.34
CA PRO A 17 24.44 19.17 -10.47
C PRO A 17 24.36 18.32 -9.20
N PHE A 18 25.45 18.21 -8.44
CA PHE A 18 25.45 17.47 -7.18
C PHE A 18 24.59 18.16 -6.12
N ASN A 19 24.65 19.49 -6.06
CA ASN A 19 23.79 20.27 -5.16
C ASN A 19 22.31 20.14 -5.54
N GLU A 20 21.98 20.15 -6.83
CA GLU A 20 20.61 19.96 -7.32
C GLU A 20 20.07 18.57 -6.95
N ILE A 21 20.86 17.51 -7.16
CA ILE A 21 20.50 16.13 -6.79
C ILE A 21 20.38 15.98 -5.27
N SER A 22 21.32 16.53 -4.51
CA SER A 22 21.28 16.51 -3.05
C SER A 22 20.03 17.22 -2.51
N GLY A 23 19.61 18.31 -3.16
CA GLY A 23 18.42 19.07 -2.78
C GLY A 23 17.11 18.31 -2.93
N ILE A 24 17.05 17.29 -3.80
CA ILE A 24 15.85 16.47 -4.02
C ILE A 24 15.94 15.05 -3.44
N THR A 25 17.02 14.72 -2.72
CA THR A 25 17.24 13.36 -2.20
C THR A 25 16.10 12.91 -1.28
N ALA A 26 15.58 13.82 -0.44
CA ALA A 26 14.43 13.54 0.41
C ALA A 26 13.16 13.21 -0.41
N GLN A 27 12.94 13.88 -1.54
CA GLN A 27 11.79 13.64 -2.42
C GLN A 27 11.90 12.27 -3.11
N ILE A 28 13.11 11.90 -3.54
CA ILE A 28 13.39 10.57 -4.09
C ILE A 28 13.09 9.48 -3.04
N GLN A 29 13.53 9.67 -1.80
CA GLN A 29 13.24 8.73 -0.70
C GLN A 29 11.72 8.59 -0.46
N ILE A 30 11.00 9.70 -0.44
CA ILE A 30 9.53 9.71 -0.31
C ILE A 30 8.88 8.98 -1.50
N ALA A 31 9.37 9.21 -2.72
CA ALA A 31 8.85 8.53 -3.91
C ALA A 31 9.01 7.01 -3.83
N PHE A 32 10.16 6.50 -3.37
CA PHE A 32 10.37 5.07 -3.15
C PHE A 32 9.44 4.48 -2.07
N ALA A 33 9.23 5.20 -0.96
CA ALA A 33 8.31 4.76 0.08
C ALA A 33 6.86 4.68 -0.45
N SER A 34 6.43 5.69 -1.20
CA SER A 34 5.11 5.72 -1.86
C SER A 34 4.97 4.61 -2.89
N LEU A 35 6.01 4.35 -3.69
CA LEU A 35 6.01 3.27 -4.68
C LEU A 35 5.83 1.91 -4.03
N THR A 36 6.53 1.66 -2.92
CA THR A 36 6.40 0.43 -2.13
C THR A 36 4.95 0.25 -1.66
N ARG A 37 4.32 1.32 -1.15
CA ARG A 37 2.92 1.28 -0.73
C ARG A 37 1.96 0.97 -1.88
N ILE A 38 2.19 1.55 -3.05
CA ILE A 38 1.36 1.29 -4.24
C ILE A 38 1.46 -0.19 -4.64
N PHE A 39 2.67 -0.73 -4.73
CA PHE A 39 2.87 -2.15 -5.05
C PHE A 39 2.24 -3.07 -4.00
N ASN A 40 2.36 -2.74 -2.71
CA ASN A 40 1.69 -3.52 -1.66
C ASN A 40 0.17 -3.63 -1.84
N ILE A 41 -0.48 -2.57 -2.36
CA ILE A 41 -1.93 -2.58 -2.63
C ILE A 41 -2.24 -3.39 -3.89
N ILE A 42 -1.42 -3.24 -4.94
CA ILE A 42 -1.61 -3.97 -6.21
C ILE A 42 -1.41 -5.48 -6.02
N ASP A 43 -0.45 -5.85 -5.18
CA ASP A 43 -0.09 -7.24 -4.89
C ASP A 43 -0.93 -7.85 -3.74
N GLU A 44 -1.85 -7.07 -3.15
CA GLU A 44 -2.75 -7.58 -2.12
C GLU A 44 -3.67 -8.65 -2.73
N THR A 45 -3.73 -9.82 -2.10
CA THR A 45 -4.64 -10.87 -2.54
C THR A 45 -6.07 -10.39 -2.37
N GLY A 46 -6.80 -10.27 -3.47
CA GLY A 46 -8.23 -9.93 -3.44
C GLY A 46 -9.04 -10.93 -2.61
N GLU A 47 -10.28 -10.55 -2.30
CA GLU A 47 -11.20 -11.45 -1.61
C GLU A 47 -11.33 -12.79 -2.35
N CYS A 48 -11.47 -13.87 -1.60
CA CYS A 48 -11.70 -15.18 -2.19
C CYS A 48 -12.92 -15.11 -3.10
N PRO A 49 -12.82 -15.61 -4.35
CA PRO A 49 -13.98 -15.66 -5.23
C PRO A 49 -15.08 -16.51 -4.60
N ASP A 50 -16.31 -16.24 -5.01
CA ASP A 50 -17.45 -17.09 -4.67
C ASP A 50 -17.17 -18.55 -5.06
N LYS A 51 -17.78 -19.47 -4.32
CA LYS A 51 -17.68 -20.90 -4.65
C LYS A 51 -18.24 -21.14 -6.06
N GLU A 52 -17.68 -22.10 -6.79
CA GLU A 52 -18.11 -22.44 -8.18
C GLU A 52 -19.63 -22.66 -8.34
N ASN A 53 -20.31 -23.11 -7.27
CA ASN A 53 -21.75 -23.37 -7.25
C ASN A 53 -22.49 -22.41 -6.29
N ALA A 54 -21.97 -21.19 -6.11
CA ALA A 54 -22.68 -20.17 -5.36
C ALA A 54 -24.01 -19.87 -6.06
N ILE A 55 -25.09 -19.91 -5.28
CA ILE A 55 -26.42 -19.57 -5.76
C ILE A 55 -26.66 -18.08 -5.60
N GLU A 56 -27.28 -17.46 -6.60
CA GLU A 56 -27.76 -16.09 -6.47
C GLU A 56 -29.05 -16.07 -5.65
N LEU A 57 -29.11 -15.18 -4.66
CA LEU A 57 -30.25 -15.10 -3.74
C LEU A 57 -31.36 -14.24 -4.36
N GLU A 58 -32.38 -14.89 -4.92
CA GLU A 58 -33.55 -14.24 -5.50
C GLU A 58 -34.78 -14.35 -4.57
N ASN A 59 -35.58 -13.28 -4.47
CA ASN A 59 -36.88 -13.26 -3.76
C ASN A 59 -36.83 -13.72 -2.27
N CYS A 60 -35.87 -13.20 -1.51
CA CYS A 60 -35.64 -13.54 -0.10
C CYS A 60 -36.86 -13.19 0.78
N LYS A 61 -37.38 -14.16 1.55
CA LYS A 61 -38.50 -13.95 2.50
C LYS A 61 -38.08 -13.41 3.88
N GLY A 62 -36.80 -13.10 4.09
CA GLY A 62 -36.30 -12.53 5.34
C GLY A 62 -36.14 -13.52 6.50
N ASN A 63 -36.26 -14.83 6.26
CA ASN A 63 -36.04 -15.85 7.29
C ASN A 63 -34.54 -16.08 7.48
N ILE A 64 -33.96 -15.49 8.52
CA ILE A 64 -32.55 -15.65 8.88
C ILE A 64 -32.45 -16.65 10.04
N LYS A 65 -31.56 -17.62 9.89
CA LYS A 65 -31.18 -18.55 10.96
C LYS A 65 -29.67 -18.55 11.09
N ILE A 66 -29.18 -18.32 12.31
CA ILE A 66 -27.76 -18.39 12.63
C ILE A 66 -27.56 -19.63 13.50
N THR A 67 -26.57 -20.45 13.17
CA THR A 67 -26.36 -21.73 13.86
C THR A 67 -24.88 -21.93 14.12
N ASN A 68 -24.52 -22.08 15.41
CA ASN A 68 -23.16 -22.33 15.87
C ASN A 68 -22.12 -21.39 15.24
N MET A 69 -22.42 -20.09 15.24
CA MET A 69 -21.53 -19.08 14.68
C MET A 69 -20.36 -18.82 15.65
N TYR A 70 -19.16 -18.87 15.09
CA TYR A 70 -17.93 -18.45 15.75
C TYR A 70 -17.32 -17.32 14.93
N PHE A 71 -16.82 -16.31 15.61
CA PHE A 71 -16.19 -15.17 14.94
C PHE A 71 -15.03 -14.64 15.77
N SER A 72 -13.97 -14.21 15.08
CA SER A 72 -12.77 -13.64 15.68
C SER A 72 -12.10 -12.72 14.67
N TYR A 73 -11.68 -11.53 15.11
CA TYR A 73 -10.85 -10.63 14.28
C TYR A 73 -9.40 -11.13 14.22
N ASP A 74 -8.87 -11.57 15.36
CA ASP A 74 -7.62 -12.29 15.46
C ASP A 74 -7.96 -13.75 15.75
N LYS A 75 -7.44 -14.68 14.95
CA LYS A 75 -7.69 -16.13 15.12
C LYS A 75 -7.24 -16.66 16.49
N SER A 76 -6.35 -15.95 17.18
CA SER A 76 -5.87 -16.29 18.52
C SER A 76 -6.79 -15.79 19.65
N ILE A 77 -7.69 -14.85 19.36
CA ILE A 77 -8.58 -14.23 20.36
C ILE A 77 -10.04 -14.45 19.93
N PRO A 78 -10.73 -15.45 20.49
CA PRO A 78 -12.14 -15.66 20.21
C PRO A 78 -12.97 -14.45 20.65
N LEU A 79 -13.97 -14.06 19.86
CA LEU A 79 -14.88 -12.94 20.16
C LEU A 79 -16.33 -13.39 20.29
N ILE A 80 -16.85 -14.09 19.29
CA ILE A 80 -18.17 -14.73 19.34
C ILE A 80 -17.94 -16.22 19.36
N GLU A 81 -18.54 -16.88 20.33
CA GLU A 81 -18.50 -18.33 20.48
C GLU A 81 -19.92 -18.87 20.60
N ASP A 82 -20.21 -19.94 19.86
CA ASP A 82 -21.45 -20.71 19.89
C ASP A 82 -22.75 -19.89 19.76
N PHE A 83 -22.76 -18.85 18.93
CA PHE A 83 -23.94 -18.01 18.76
C PHE A 83 -24.97 -18.66 17.82
N SER A 84 -26.20 -18.82 18.30
CA SER A 84 -27.33 -19.36 17.53
C SER A 84 -28.61 -18.54 17.77
N PHE A 85 -29.33 -18.19 16.70
CA PHE A 85 -30.59 -17.42 16.71
C PHE A 85 -31.51 -17.88 15.57
#